data_AF-A0A954T814-F1
#
_entry.id   AF-A0A954T814-F1
#
_cell.length_a   1.000
_cell.length_b   1.000
_cell.length_c   1.000
_cell.angle_alpha   90.00
_cell.angle_beta   90.00
_cell.angle_gamma   90.00
#
_symmetry.space_group_name_H-M   'P 1'
#
loop_
_entity.id
_entity.type
_entity.pdbx_description
1 polymer ?
#
loop_
_entity_poly.entity_id
_entity_poly.type
_entity_poly.pdbx_seq_one_letter_code
_entity_poly.pdbx_strand_id
1 'polypeptide(L)'
;MSAPVLAQDEATHEAATSSGGGVSVLIGWLVALAGSITALIFAFRFYGWMKAQDEGDARMVEIAGHVRAGANAYLWRQYRVVLLFFIVTSLLLTIVAFGFGAQSKLVPFAFLTGGFFSALAGWFGMKTATWASSRTAQACKQSLNAGLQVAFRSGAVMGLTVVGLGLLDICLWFAALYWFAP
;
A
#
# COMPACT_ATOMS: atom_id res chain seq x y z
N MET A 1 18.62 -4.89 55.41
CA MET A 1 17.57 -4.27 54.58
C MET A 1 17.77 -4.73 53.16
N SER A 2 17.07 -5.80 52.78
CA SER A 2 17.08 -6.39 51.44
C SER A 2 16.35 -5.46 50.47
N ALA A 3 16.95 -5.18 49.32
CA ALA A 3 16.25 -4.50 48.23
C ALA A 3 14.97 -5.29 47.88
N PRO A 4 13.85 -4.63 47.57
CA PRO A 4 12.60 -5.32 47.26
C PRO A 4 12.78 -6.18 46.01
N VAL A 5 12.39 -7.46 46.12
CA VAL A 5 12.44 -8.49 45.05
C VAL A 5 11.88 -8.00 43.70
N LEU A 6 10.92 -7.07 43.74
CA LEU A 6 10.32 -6.45 42.55
C LEU A 6 11.28 -5.55 41.77
N ALA A 7 12.23 -4.89 42.43
CA ALA A 7 13.23 -4.04 41.77
C ALA A 7 14.34 -4.87 41.10
N GLN A 8 14.57 -6.10 41.58
CA GLN A 8 15.48 -7.03 40.91
C GLN A 8 14.86 -7.62 39.66
N ASP A 9 13.55 -7.95 39.69
CA ASP A 9 12.79 -8.50 38.56
C ASP A 9 12.69 -7.50 37.39
N GLU A 10 12.38 -6.23 37.68
CA GLU A 10 12.37 -5.14 36.68
C GLU A 10 13.77 -4.88 36.09
N ALA A 11 14.81 -4.87 36.92
CA ALA A 11 16.19 -4.69 36.46
C ALA A 11 16.70 -5.87 35.60
N THR A 12 16.26 -7.11 35.87
CA THR A 12 16.56 -8.26 35.00
C THR A 12 15.79 -8.23 33.67
N HIS A 13 14.58 -7.67 33.63
CA HIS A 13 13.80 -7.51 32.40
C HIS A 13 14.30 -6.36 31.50
N GLU A 14 14.78 -5.25 32.06
CA GLU A 14 15.43 -4.17 31.31
C GLU A 14 16.81 -4.57 30.79
N ALA A 15 17.59 -5.34 31.56
CA ALA A 15 18.91 -5.79 31.14
C ALA A 15 18.86 -6.86 30.02
N ALA A 16 17.84 -7.72 29.99
CA ALA A 16 17.68 -8.75 28.95
C ALA A 16 17.13 -8.22 27.62
N THR A 17 16.45 -7.07 27.63
CA THR A 17 15.84 -6.46 26.43
C THR A 17 16.80 -5.55 25.65
N SER A 18 17.87 -5.06 26.28
CA SER A 18 18.79 -4.07 25.69
C SER A 18 19.79 -4.62 24.67
N SER A 19 20.10 -5.93 24.66
CA SER A 19 21.04 -6.54 23.70
C SER A 19 20.37 -7.31 22.54
N GLY A 20 19.12 -7.75 22.72
CA GLY A 20 18.31 -8.45 21.70
C GLY A 20 17.35 -7.56 20.90
N GLY A 21 17.09 -6.33 21.35
CA GLY A 21 16.14 -5.40 20.72
C GLY A 21 16.56 -4.94 19.33
N GLY A 22 17.82 -4.55 19.13
CA GLY A 22 18.28 -4.02 17.85
C GLY A 22 18.27 -5.06 16.72
N VAL A 23 18.66 -6.29 17.02
CA VAL A 23 18.66 -7.40 16.04
C VAL A 23 17.24 -7.83 15.69
N SER A 24 16.34 -7.96 16.67
CA SER A 24 14.95 -8.33 16.43
C SER A 24 14.19 -7.28 15.61
N VAL A 25 14.42 -5.99 15.90
CA VAL A 25 13.88 -4.87 15.12
C VAL A 25 14.40 -4.90 13.68
N LEU A 26 15.70 -5.10 13.48
CA LEU A 26 16.30 -5.18 12.15
C LEU A 26 15.73 -6.35 11.33
N ILE A 27 15.57 -7.53 11.95
CA ILE A 27 14.97 -8.70 11.30
C ILE A 27 13.52 -8.39 10.89
N GLY A 28 12.72 -7.83 11.80
CA GLY A 28 11.33 -7.46 11.51
C GLY A 28 11.21 -6.48 10.35
N TRP A 29 12.06 -5.45 10.33
CA TRP A 29 12.11 -4.47 9.26
C TRP A 29 12.52 -5.08 7.92
N LEU A 30 13.55 -5.94 7.90
CA LEU A 30 13.99 -6.63 6.69
C LEU A 30 12.91 -7.57 6.13
N VAL A 31 12.21 -8.30 7.00
CA VAL A 31 11.10 -9.18 6.61
C VAL A 31 9.96 -8.37 5.99
N ALA A 32 9.58 -7.25 6.62
CA ALA A 32 8.54 -6.37 6.10
C ALA A 32 8.93 -5.77 4.73
N LEU A 33 10.18 -5.33 4.58
CA LEU A 33 10.68 -4.76 3.33
C LEU A 33 10.76 -5.82 2.22
N ALA A 34 11.28 -7.00 2.51
CA ALA A 34 11.33 -8.12 1.57
C ALA A 34 9.93 -8.57 1.16
N GLY A 35 8.98 -8.61 2.11
CA GLY A 35 7.57 -8.90 1.85
C GLY A 35 6.92 -7.86 0.95
N SER A 36 7.17 -6.58 1.21
CA SER A 36 6.69 -5.46 0.38
C SER A 36 7.18 -5.59 -1.07
N ILE A 37 8.50 -5.75 -1.27
CA ILE A 37 9.11 -5.87 -2.60
C ILE A 37 8.56 -7.09 -3.33
N THR A 38 8.47 -8.22 -2.63
CA THR A 38 7.91 -9.46 -3.19
C THR A 38 6.47 -9.26 -3.63
N ALA A 39 5.63 -8.64 -2.80
CA ALA A 39 4.24 -8.35 -3.14
C ALA A 39 4.12 -7.50 -4.42
N LEU A 40 4.93 -6.44 -4.53
CA LEU A 40 4.94 -5.57 -5.72
C LEU A 40 5.40 -6.30 -6.98
N ILE A 41 6.40 -7.17 -6.87
CA ILE A 41 6.86 -8.00 -8.00
C ILE A 41 5.74 -8.95 -8.46
N PHE A 42 5.06 -9.62 -7.53
CA PHE A 42 3.95 -10.51 -7.87
C PHE A 42 2.75 -9.74 -8.44
N ALA A 43 2.43 -8.56 -7.90
CA ALA A 43 1.39 -7.68 -8.45
C ALA A 43 1.70 -7.32 -9.91
N PHE A 44 2.92 -6.88 -10.19
CA PHE A 44 3.35 -6.55 -11.56
C PHE A 44 3.26 -7.77 -12.50
N ARG A 45 3.69 -8.94 -12.03
CA ARG A 45 3.68 -10.17 -12.82
C ARG A 45 2.26 -10.67 -13.11
N PHE A 46 1.36 -10.60 -12.13
CA PHE A 46 -0.06 -10.93 -12.33
C PHE A 46 -0.77 -9.91 -13.22
N TYR A 47 -0.43 -8.63 -13.12
CA TYR A 47 -0.94 -7.61 -14.03
C TYR A 47 -0.51 -7.87 -15.46
N GLY A 48 0.78 -8.16 -15.68
CA GLY A 48 1.32 -8.52 -17.00
C GLY A 48 0.66 -9.77 -17.56
N TRP A 49 0.52 -10.82 -16.74
CA TRP A 49 -0.15 -12.06 -17.15
C TRP A 49 -1.63 -11.85 -17.50
N MET A 50 -2.35 -11.06 -16.69
CA MET A 50 -3.74 -10.69 -16.96
C MET A 50 -3.84 -9.91 -18.27
N LYS A 51 -3.00 -8.90 -18.49
CA LYS A 51 -3.01 -8.11 -19.73
C LYS A 51 -2.71 -8.94 -20.98
N ALA A 52 -1.93 -10.00 -20.85
CA ALA A 52 -1.64 -10.92 -21.95
C ALA A 52 -2.83 -11.84 -22.31
N GLN A 53 -3.87 -11.92 -21.48
CA GLN A 53 -5.08 -12.68 -21.82
C GLN A 53 -5.86 -11.97 -22.94
N ASP A 54 -6.56 -12.78 -23.73
CA ASP A 54 -7.43 -12.35 -24.83
C ASP A 54 -8.51 -11.38 -24.34
N GLU A 55 -8.63 -10.21 -24.98
CA GLU A 55 -9.67 -9.22 -24.65
C GLU A 55 -11.06 -9.60 -25.15
N GLY A 56 -11.15 -10.60 -26.02
CA GLY A 56 -12.38 -11.06 -26.63
C GLY A 56 -12.61 -10.47 -28.02
N ASP A 57 -13.86 -10.57 -28.47
CA ASP A 57 -14.26 -10.07 -29.79
C ASP A 57 -14.33 -8.54 -29.84
N ALA A 58 -14.50 -8.00 -31.06
CA ALA A 58 -14.52 -6.56 -31.30
C ALA A 58 -15.56 -5.81 -30.44
N ARG A 59 -16.72 -6.42 -30.20
CA ARG A 59 -17.78 -5.82 -29.37
C ARG A 59 -17.38 -5.78 -27.90
N MET A 60 -16.73 -6.83 -27.39
CA MET A 60 -16.20 -6.84 -26.02
C MET A 60 -15.12 -5.77 -25.81
N VAL A 61 -14.22 -5.61 -26.78
CA VAL A 61 -13.17 -4.58 -26.76
C VAL A 61 -13.75 -3.17 -26.78
N GLU A 62 -14.76 -2.92 -27.63
CA GLU A 62 -15.45 -1.62 -27.73
C GLU A 62 -16.11 -1.24 -26.39
N ILE A 63 -16.91 -2.14 -25.80
CA ILE A 63 -17.57 -1.91 -24.51
C ILE A 63 -16.54 -1.67 -23.41
N ALA A 64 -15.47 -2.49 -23.36
CA ALA A 64 -14.40 -2.31 -22.38
C ALA A 64 -13.68 -0.96 -22.55
N GLY A 65 -13.53 -0.49 -23.79
CA GLY A 65 -13.01 0.84 -24.12
C GLY A 65 -13.83 1.95 -23.47
N HIS A 66 -15.16 1.91 -23.61
CA HIS A 66 -16.05 2.88 -22.96
C HIS A 66 -15.97 2.84 -21.44
N VAL A 67 -15.91 1.64 -20.84
CA VAL A 67 -15.74 1.48 -19.38
C VAL A 67 -14.41 2.07 -18.92
N ARG A 68 -13.30 1.76 -19.61
CA ARG A 68 -11.97 2.31 -19.30
C ARG A 68 -11.97 3.84 -19.39
N ALA A 69 -12.60 4.41 -20.44
CA ALA A 69 -12.70 5.85 -20.60
C ALA A 69 -13.49 6.50 -19.45
N GLY A 70 -14.65 5.95 -19.10
CA GLY A 70 -15.48 6.41 -17.98
C GLY A 70 -14.75 6.33 -16.63
N ALA A 71 -14.09 5.20 -16.36
CA ALA A 71 -13.30 5.01 -15.14
C ALA A 71 -12.13 6.01 -15.05
N ASN A 72 -11.47 6.31 -16.17
CA ASN A 72 -10.41 7.32 -16.20
C ASN A 72 -10.94 8.73 -15.91
N ALA A 73 -12.08 9.09 -16.47
CA ALA A 73 -12.73 10.37 -16.20
C ALA A 73 -13.13 10.48 -14.71
N TYR A 74 -13.68 9.40 -14.15
CA TYR A 74 -14.02 9.30 -12.73
C TYR A 74 -12.79 9.45 -11.84
N LEU A 75 -11.70 8.70 -12.08
CA LEU A 75 -10.45 8.82 -11.32
C LEU A 75 -9.91 10.25 -11.33
N TRP A 76 -9.88 10.88 -12.51
CA TRP A 76 -9.40 12.25 -12.63
C TRP A 76 -10.22 13.21 -11.77
N ARG A 77 -11.55 13.08 -11.81
CA ARG A 77 -12.44 13.92 -11.01
C ARG A 77 -12.28 13.64 -9.52
N GLN A 78 -12.24 12.38 -9.11
CA GLN A 78 -12.06 11.98 -7.72
C GLN A 78 -10.71 12.48 -7.19
N TYR A 79 -9.62 12.30 -7.94
CA TYR A 79 -8.28 12.67 -7.50
C TYR A 79 -8.13 14.19 -7.38
N ARG A 80 -8.79 14.98 -8.23
CA ARG A 80 -8.85 16.45 -8.06
C ARG A 80 -9.50 16.84 -6.73
N VAL A 81 -10.62 16.22 -6.39
CA VAL A 81 -11.35 16.53 -5.14
C VAL A 81 -10.56 16.07 -3.92
N VAL A 82 -10.01 14.86 -3.96
CA VAL A 82 -9.19 14.30 -2.88
C VAL A 82 -7.90 15.11 -2.69
N LEU A 83 -7.28 15.59 -3.77
CA LEU A 83 -6.11 16.45 -3.69
C LEU A 83 -6.40 17.76 -2.95
N LEU A 84 -7.55 18.38 -3.20
CA LEU A 84 -7.97 19.58 -2.47
C LEU A 84 -8.11 19.30 -0.97
N PHE A 85 -8.77 18.20 -0.62
CA PHE A 85 -8.88 17.74 0.78
C PHE A 85 -7.50 17.50 1.41
N PHE A 86 -6.58 16.89 0.67
CA PHE A 86 -5.21 16.64 1.11
C PHE A 86 -4.43 17.93 1.38
N ILE A 87 -4.56 18.93 0.51
CA ILE A 87 -3.90 20.24 0.70
C ILE A 87 -4.43 20.92 1.97
N VAL A 88 -5.75 20.96 2.15
CA VAL A 88 -6.37 21.58 3.34
C VAL A 88 -5.93 20.85 4.61
N THR A 89 -6.01 19.52 4.62
CA THR A 89 -5.63 18.71 5.80
C THR A 89 -4.13 18.82 6.10
N SER A 90 -3.29 18.79 5.07
CA SER A 90 -1.84 18.98 5.23
C SER A 90 -1.51 20.35 5.83
N LEU A 91 -2.16 21.43 5.36
CA LEU A 91 -1.97 22.77 5.92
C LEU A 91 -2.38 22.83 7.40
N LEU A 92 -3.53 22.24 7.76
CA LEU A 92 -3.97 22.16 9.15
C LEU A 92 -2.96 21.41 10.02
N LEU A 93 -2.47 20.25 9.56
CA LEU A 93 -1.45 19.48 10.27
C LEU A 93 -0.15 20.27 10.43
N THR A 94 0.27 21.03 9.42
CA THR A 94 1.44 21.90 9.50
C THR A 94 1.25 23.01 10.52
N ILE A 95 0.08 23.67 10.57
CA ILE A 95 -0.20 24.71 11.58
C ILE A 95 -0.17 24.11 12.99
N VAL A 96 -0.77 22.93 13.20
CA VAL A 96 -0.76 22.28 14.53
C VAL A 96 0.66 21.86 14.94
N ALA A 97 1.46 21.33 14.00
CA ALA A 97 2.80 20.85 14.29
C ALA A 97 3.82 21.99 14.53
N PHE A 98 3.78 23.05 13.72
CA PHE A 98 4.76 24.13 13.78
C PHE A 98 4.27 25.38 14.52
N GLY A 99 2.96 25.66 14.51
CA GLY A 99 2.39 26.85 15.16
C GLY A 99 2.08 26.62 16.63
N PHE A 100 1.40 25.51 16.97
CA PHE A 100 1.01 25.21 18.35
C PHE A 100 1.96 24.23 19.07
N GLY A 101 2.86 23.57 18.33
CA GLY A 101 3.78 22.58 18.89
C GLY A 101 3.10 21.34 19.49
N ALA A 102 1.81 21.13 19.20
CA ALA A 102 1.01 20.05 19.77
C ALA A 102 1.16 18.72 19.02
N GLN A 103 1.95 18.69 17.95
CA GLN A 103 2.15 17.52 17.08
C GLN A 103 3.60 17.46 16.60
N SER A 104 4.12 16.25 16.34
CA SER A 104 5.45 16.09 15.75
C SER A 104 5.55 16.77 14.38
N LYS A 105 6.66 17.46 14.14
CA LYS A 105 6.99 18.16 12.89
C LYS A 105 7.02 17.23 11.66
N LEU A 106 7.14 15.91 11.89
CA LEU A 106 7.19 14.90 10.84
C LEU A 106 5.80 14.47 10.35
N VAL A 107 4.75 14.67 11.15
CA VAL A 107 3.38 14.22 10.83
C VAL A 107 2.84 14.79 9.51
N PRO A 108 3.00 16.10 9.20
CA PRO A 108 2.53 16.64 7.92
C PRO A 108 3.21 15.98 6.72
N PHE A 109 4.49 15.61 6.85
CA PHE A 109 5.23 14.93 5.78
C PHE A 109 4.80 13.46 5.65
N ALA A 110 4.63 12.75 6.76
CA ALA A 110 4.15 11.36 6.77
C ALA A 110 2.75 11.23 6.18
N PHE A 111 1.88 12.19 6.48
CA PHE A 111 0.55 12.26 5.88
C PHE A 111 0.61 12.36 4.35
N LEU A 112 1.50 13.20 3.80
CA LEU A 112 1.63 13.39 2.36
C LEU A 112 2.17 12.15 1.64
N THR A 113 3.19 11.48 2.18
CA THR A 113 3.73 10.26 1.54
C THR A 113 2.72 9.12 1.62
N GLY A 114 2.08 8.93 2.77
CA GLY A 114 1.04 7.89 2.93
C GLY A 114 -0.14 8.12 1.97
N GLY A 115 -0.55 9.38 1.81
CA GLY A 115 -1.55 9.77 0.81
C GLY A 115 -1.12 9.48 -0.62
N PHE A 116 0.13 9.76 -0.96
CA PHE A 116 0.69 9.48 -2.28
C PHE A 116 0.70 7.97 -2.58
N PHE A 117 1.22 7.14 -1.68
CA PHE A 117 1.22 5.68 -1.88
C PHE A 117 -0.18 5.08 -1.91
N SER A 118 -1.13 5.63 -1.12
CA SER A 118 -2.54 5.25 -1.17
C SER A 118 -3.18 5.58 -2.53
N ALA A 119 -2.98 6.80 -3.02
CA ALA A 119 -3.48 7.22 -4.33
C ALA A 119 -2.86 6.38 -5.48
N LEU A 120 -1.59 6.02 -5.35
CA LEU A 120 -0.93 5.16 -6.31
C LEU A 120 -1.53 3.74 -6.32
N ALA A 121 -1.79 3.17 -5.14
CA ALA A 121 -2.43 1.85 -5.02
C ALA A 121 -3.85 1.83 -5.62
N GLY A 122 -4.66 2.86 -5.32
CA GLY A 122 -6.00 3.00 -5.88
C GLY A 122 -6.01 3.11 -7.40
N TRP A 123 -5.02 3.80 -7.98
CA TRP A 123 -4.90 3.95 -9.42
C TRP A 123 -4.58 2.62 -10.11
N PHE A 124 -3.60 1.88 -9.59
CA PHE A 124 -3.27 0.54 -10.09
C PHE A 124 -4.43 -0.44 -9.96
N GLY A 125 -5.16 -0.41 -8.83
CA GLY A 125 -6.34 -1.23 -8.61
C GLY A 125 -7.42 -1.00 -9.67
N MET A 126 -7.81 0.26 -9.90
CA MET A 126 -8.86 0.58 -10.86
C MET A 126 -8.44 0.28 -12.31
N LYS A 127 -7.17 0.56 -12.66
CA LYS A 127 -6.64 0.15 -13.97
C LYS A 127 -6.76 -1.36 -14.14
N THR A 128 -6.26 -2.14 -13.18
CA THR A 128 -6.33 -3.60 -13.26
C THR A 128 -7.76 -4.09 -13.45
N ALA A 129 -8.71 -3.60 -12.64
CA ALA A 129 -10.11 -4.01 -12.72
C ALA A 129 -10.72 -3.74 -14.11
N THR A 130 -10.51 -2.54 -14.66
CA THR A 130 -11.08 -2.12 -15.95
C THR A 130 -10.45 -2.83 -17.16
N TRP A 131 -9.20 -3.27 -17.05
CA TRP A 131 -8.55 -4.10 -18.08
C TRP A 131 -8.93 -5.59 -17.96
N ALA A 132 -9.23 -6.07 -16.75
CA ALA A 132 -9.55 -7.48 -16.50
C ALA A 132 -10.97 -7.87 -16.93
N SER A 133 -11.97 -6.99 -16.85
CA SER A 133 -13.38 -7.36 -17.04
C SER A 133 -13.68 -8.07 -18.37
N SER A 134 -13.21 -7.54 -19.50
CA SER A 134 -13.46 -8.17 -20.81
C SER A 134 -12.72 -9.49 -20.97
N ARG A 135 -11.50 -9.57 -20.44
CA ARG A 135 -10.67 -10.79 -20.45
C ARG A 135 -11.29 -11.90 -19.61
N THR A 136 -11.83 -11.57 -18.45
CA THR A 136 -12.57 -12.52 -17.61
C THR A 136 -13.80 -13.05 -18.36
N ALA A 137 -14.57 -12.17 -19.00
CA ALA A 137 -15.73 -12.58 -19.79
C ALA A 137 -15.34 -13.48 -20.99
N GLN A 138 -14.24 -13.17 -21.67
CA GLN A 138 -13.75 -13.98 -22.79
C GLN A 138 -13.26 -15.35 -22.29
N ALA A 139 -12.54 -15.39 -21.17
CA ALA A 139 -12.09 -16.64 -20.56
C ALA A 139 -13.27 -17.53 -20.12
N CYS A 140 -14.38 -16.95 -19.66
CA CYS A 140 -15.60 -17.69 -19.35
C CYS A 140 -16.21 -18.42 -20.57
N LYS A 141 -15.97 -17.95 -21.80
CA LYS A 141 -16.39 -18.66 -23.03
C LYS A 141 -15.59 -19.94 -23.27
N GLN A 142 -14.40 -20.05 -22.69
CA GLN A 142 -13.58 -21.27 -22.74
C GLN A 142 -13.92 -22.22 -21.60
N SER A 143 -13.95 -21.70 -20.36
CA SER A 143 -14.42 -22.43 -19.19
C SER A 143 -14.63 -21.51 -17.99
N LEU A 144 -15.46 -21.93 -17.04
CA LEU A 144 -15.61 -21.23 -15.76
C LEU A 144 -14.28 -21.11 -14.99
N ASN A 145 -13.47 -22.17 -14.99
CA ASN A 145 -12.17 -22.16 -14.31
C ASN A 145 -11.20 -21.13 -14.91
N ALA A 146 -11.17 -21.01 -16.25
CA ALA A 146 -10.37 -19.99 -16.91
C ALA A 146 -10.80 -18.57 -16.52
N GLY A 147 -12.11 -18.30 -16.56
CA GLY A 147 -12.67 -17.02 -16.09
C GLY A 147 -12.31 -16.71 -14.63
N LEU A 148 -12.45 -17.70 -13.75
CA LEU A 148 -12.12 -17.61 -12.33
C LEU A 148 -10.65 -17.27 -12.11
N GLN A 149 -9.72 -17.91 -12.83
CA GLN A 149 -8.29 -17.63 -12.72
C GLN A 149 -7.96 -16.19 -13.11
N VAL A 150 -8.55 -15.66 -14.18
CA VAL A 150 -8.34 -14.26 -14.59
C VAL A 150 -8.91 -13.30 -13.53
N ALA A 151 -10.10 -13.56 -13.02
CA ALA A 151 -10.74 -12.75 -11.98
C ALA A 151 -9.92 -12.75 -10.67
N PHE A 152 -9.48 -13.92 -10.18
CA PHE A 152 -8.71 -14.00 -8.95
C PHE A 152 -7.31 -13.40 -9.09
N ARG A 153 -6.61 -13.65 -10.20
CA ARG A 153 -5.28 -13.06 -10.42
C ARG A 153 -5.34 -11.55 -10.58
N SER A 154 -6.36 -11.01 -11.24
CA SER A 154 -6.57 -9.56 -11.31
C SER A 154 -6.93 -8.96 -9.94
N GLY A 155 -7.76 -9.63 -9.14
CA GLY A 155 -8.02 -9.25 -7.75
C GLY A 155 -6.76 -9.27 -6.88
N ALA A 156 -5.89 -10.26 -7.07
CA ALA A 156 -4.63 -10.37 -6.36
C ALA A 156 -3.69 -9.18 -6.66
N VAL A 157 -3.67 -8.64 -7.88
CA VAL A 157 -2.90 -7.43 -8.20
C VAL A 157 -3.34 -6.27 -7.30
N MET A 158 -4.65 -6.01 -7.19
CA MET A 158 -5.18 -4.93 -6.35
C MET A 158 -4.73 -5.11 -4.89
N GLY A 159 -4.88 -6.31 -4.33
CA GLY A 159 -4.49 -6.58 -2.94
C GLY A 159 -2.98 -6.48 -2.71
N LEU A 160 -2.17 -7.08 -3.58
CA LEU A 160 -0.71 -7.08 -3.46
C LEU A 160 -0.11 -5.69 -3.67
N THR A 161 -0.70 -4.86 -4.53
CA THR A 161 -0.25 -3.46 -4.67
C THR A 161 -0.53 -2.66 -3.40
N VAL A 162 -1.71 -2.79 -2.78
CA VAL A 162 -2.05 -2.09 -1.53
C VAL A 162 -1.11 -2.51 -0.40
N VAL A 163 -0.93 -3.81 -0.19
CA VAL A 163 -0.04 -4.34 0.85
C VAL A 163 1.41 -3.96 0.56
N GLY A 164 1.85 -4.10 -0.69
CA GLY A 164 3.22 -3.79 -1.10
C GLY A 164 3.57 -2.32 -0.89
N LEU A 165 2.78 -1.40 -1.42
CA LEU A 165 3.04 0.04 -1.27
C LEU A 165 2.86 0.52 0.17
N GLY A 166 1.87 -0.01 0.90
CA GLY A 166 1.64 0.34 2.30
C GLY A 166 2.77 -0.10 3.23
N LEU A 167 3.24 -1.34 3.08
CA LEU A 167 4.41 -1.82 3.83
C LEU A 167 5.69 -1.06 3.43
N LEU A 168 5.83 -0.69 2.15
CA LEU A 168 6.97 0.11 1.71
C LEU A 168 7.00 1.46 2.43
N ASP A 169 5.88 2.21 2.45
CA ASP A 169 5.78 3.50 3.15
C ASP A 169 6.08 3.37 4.64
N ILE A 170 5.52 2.35 5.31
CA ILE A 170 5.80 2.07 6.72
C ILE A 170 7.28 1.75 6.94
N CYS A 171 7.89 0.91 6.11
CA CYS A 171 9.32 0.58 6.22
C CYS A 171 10.21 1.80 6.01
N LEU A 172 9.86 2.69 5.08
CA LEU A 172 10.59 3.94 4.83
C LEU A 172 10.48 4.88 6.04
N TRP A 173 9.29 5.06 6.61
CA TRP A 173 9.10 5.88 7.80
C TRP A 173 9.74 5.29 9.05
N PHE A 174 9.64 3.98 9.24
CA PHE A 174 10.31 3.29 10.32
C PHE A 174 11.82 3.50 10.24
N ALA A 175 12.41 3.33 9.06
CA ALA A 175 13.83 3.58 8.84
C ALA A 175 14.21 5.05 9.08
N ALA A 176 13.39 5.97 8.57
CA ALA A 176 13.61 7.40 8.74
C ALA A 176 13.63 7.79 10.24
N LEU A 177 12.65 7.32 11.00
CA LEU A 177 12.54 7.63 12.43
C LEU A 177 13.63 6.93 13.25
N TYR A 178 13.84 5.64 13.02
CA TYR A 178 14.76 4.84 13.83
C TYR A 178 16.23 5.24 13.64
N TRP A 179 16.63 5.64 12.43
CA TRP A 179 18.03 6.01 12.14
C TRP A 179 18.29 7.52 12.09
N PHE A 180 17.33 8.36 11.71
CA PHE A 180 17.56 9.81 11.57
C PHE A 180 16.98 10.67 12.69
N ALA A 181 16.10 10.13 13.54
CA ALA A 181 15.55 10.83 14.69
C ALA A 181 15.81 10.02 15.98
N PRO A 182 17.05 10.01 16.50
CA PRO A 182 17.34 9.45 17.82
C PRO A 182 16.62 10.22 18.93
#